data_AF-A0AAN4KMP5-F1
#
_entry.id   AF-A0AAN4KMP5-F1
#
_cell.length_a   1.000
_cell.length_b   1.000
_cell.length_c   1.000
_cell.angle_alpha   90.00
_cell.angle_beta   90.00
_cell.angle_gamma   90.00
#
_symmetry.space_group_name_H-M   'P 1'
#
loop_
_entity.id
_entity.type
_entity.pdbx_description
1 polymer ?
#
loop_
_entity_poly.entity_id
_entity_poly.type
_entity_poly.pdbx_seq_one_letter_code
_entity_poly.pdbx_strand_id
1 'polypeptide(L)'
;MKNSIYIRRSLKVIIKREENKLPNIYLATVLKNLESLGFTFSEPLIEELQTLSVDAFTSFYKELVKHLKEMVGAHIQFTPMYPNFPQQMMDLSDADLYINAVIHYVTLRLPVSKVEERLPLLDSVDLKVIDLGSEEDFNQMISQLISANSSISSTDKTDVEWAITHTEDVSCFLPNVIPHKENMSFIIGVLLINRKISADAAAKYFKTATDVLRLAVALSEGDVSLASSVRFKKFNRAERRFLLGLLEQCGNITEDMIRYKKRWIRLGEILHPAEYHTRFPKTHRAFEMLRNNIKVETFNGKIEAALLNRDIMTAKNLLKTRPGEFARRLDHLIRLCSNKSTDVFNILEDFLSIMGNVSTPVLLQLTAHFKHRNDKNEFRTFFPKGNVAKAIGIENTLPFISEDICLMIVKMCEDTLKNRFTELPSLGKVFLDEQLKNHLVPFSQRSASKALRTLSRGSKVDLPEGDTIRFFLWWKEGYVNGQHTGRVDIDLSAAMYDEDWQYKEHVSFTNLRSKISKPTIAEILLLHQREHLNSLISIFRLC
;
A
#
# COMPACT_ATOMS: atom_id res chain seq x y z
N MET A 1 6.20 20.89 11.79
CA MET A 1 6.14 19.42 11.50
C MET A 1 4.82 18.76 11.94
N LYS A 2 4.31 18.93 13.17
CA LYS A 2 2.99 18.36 13.55
C LYS A 2 1.88 18.78 12.58
N ASN A 3 1.74 20.09 12.36
CA ASN A 3 0.79 20.65 11.41
C ASN A 3 1.03 20.18 9.97
N SER A 4 2.28 19.87 9.57
CA SER A 4 2.56 19.35 8.22
C SER A 4 2.05 17.91 8.03
N ILE A 5 2.10 17.09 9.06
CA ILE A 5 1.47 15.76 9.08
C ILE A 5 -0.06 15.94 9.06
N TYR A 6 -0.58 16.82 9.91
CA TYR A 6 -2.02 16.93 10.11
C TYR A 6 -2.77 17.51 8.89
N ILE A 7 -2.21 18.55 8.25
CA ILE A 7 -2.75 19.12 7.01
C ILE A 7 -2.78 18.05 5.91
N ARG A 8 -1.67 17.32 5.73
CA ARG A 8 -1.58 16.33 4.64
C ARG A 8 -2.62 15.24 4.76
N ARG A 9 -2.99 14.85 5.98
CA ARG A 9 -3.88 13.70 6.24
C ARG A 9 -5.35 14.08 6.38
N SER A 10 -5.62 15.19 7.04
CA SER A 10 -6.99 15.55 7.46
C SER A 10 -7.36 16.98 7.11
N LEU A 11 -6.48 17.72 6.41
CA LEU A 11 -6.63 19.16 6.16
C LEU A 11 -6.92 19.92 7.46
N LYS A 12 -6.24 19.56 8.55
CA LYS A 12 -6.41 20.20 9.85
C LYS A 12 -5.11 20.82 10.35
N VAL A 13 -5.22 21.87 11.16
CA VAL A 13 -4.10 22.49 11.90
C VAL A 13 -4.44 22.67 13.37
N ILE A 14 -3.43 22.56 14.23
CA ILE A 14 -3.53 22.91 15.64
C ILE A 14 -2.94 24.31 15.81
N ILE A 15 -3.74 25.20 16.38
CA ILE A 15 -3.36 26.57 16.77
C ILE A 15 -3.47 26.66 18.29
N LYS A 16 -2.50 27.29 18.93
CA LYS A 16 -2.60 27.65 20.34
C LYS A 16 -3.18 29.05 20.42
N ARG A 17 -4.30 29.17 21.13
CA ARG A 17 -4.96 30.45 21.36
C ARG A 17 -4.01 31.42 22.08
N GLU A 18 -3.99 32.66 21.62
CA GLU A 18 -3.29 33.78 22.29
C GLU A 18 -4.32 34.83 22.72
N GLU A 19 -3.91 35.79 23.55
CA GLU A 19 -4.77 36.91 23.96
C GLU A 19 -4.51 38.17 23.11
N ASN A 20 -4.33 37.99 21.80
CA ASN A 20 -4.09 39.08 20.86
C ASN A 20 -5.29 39.29 19.92
N LYS A 21 -5.23 40.36 19.12
CA LYS A 21 -6.21 40.61 18.06
C LYS A 21 -5.49 40.87 16.74
N LEU A 22 -5.56 39.90 15.84
CA LEU A 22 -4.99 39.99 14.51
C LEU A 22 -5.80 40.97 13.64
N PRO A 23 -5.18 41.96 12.97
CA PRO A 23 -5.90 42.83 12.05
C PRO A 23 -6.44 42.06 10.83
N ASN A 24 -7.70 42.34 10.45
CA ASN A 24 -8.41 41.61 9.37
C ASN A 24 -7.67 41.59 8.02
N ILE A 25 -6.83 42.59 7.74
CA ILE A 25 -6.04 42.65 6.50
C ILE A 25 -5.11 41.43 6.33
N TYR A 26 -4.60 40.88 7.43
CA TYR A 26 -3.76 39.67 7.40
C TYR A 26 -4.57 38.44 6.98
N LEU A 27 -5.75 38.26 7.56
CA LEU A 27 -6.64 37.15 7.20
C LEU A 27 -7.13 37.25 5.75
N ALA A 28 -7.56 38.44 5.31
CA ALA A 28 -7.97 38.66 3.94
C ALA A 28 -6.83 38.35 2.94
N THR A 29 -5.60 38.79 3.26
CA THR A 29 -4.41 38.53 2.44
C THR A 29 -4.11 37.03 2.35
N VAL A 30 -4.15 36.32 3.48
CA VAL A 30 -3.87 34.88 3.50
C VAL A 30 -4.94 34.08 2.77
N LEU A 31 -6.23 34.35 3.00
CA LEU A 31 -7.31 33.66 2.30
C LEU A 31 -7.17 33.84 0.78
N LYS A 32 -6.85 35.06 0.30
CA LYS A 32 -6.62 35.30 -1.13
C LYS A 32 -5.40 34.57 -1.67
N ASN A 33 -4.33 34.49 -0.90
CA ASN A 33 -3.12 33.75 -1.32
C ASN A 33 -3.36 32.24 -1.35
N LEU A 34 -4.13 31.69 -0.41
CA LEU A 34 -4.46 30.26 -0.35
C LEU A 34 -5.41 29.81 -1.46
N GLU A 35 -6.30 30.71 -1.91
CA GLU A 35 -7.17 30.48 -3.07
C GLU A 35 -6.36 30.07 -4.30
N SER A 36 -5.21 30.72 -4.54
CA SER A 36 -4.30 30.37 -5.65
C SER A 36 -3.70 28.96 -5.55
N LEU A 37 -3.70 28.37 -4.36
CA LEU A 37 -3.26 27.01 -4.10
C LEU A 37 -4.45 26.02 -4.00
N GLY A 38 -5.68 26.50 -4.13
CA GLY A 38 -6.91 25.71 -4.04
C GLY A 38 -7.39 25.42 -2.61
N PHE A 39 -7.06 26.28 -1.63
CA PHE A 39 -7.42 26.10 -0.23
C PHE A 39 -8.13 27.32 0.37
N THR A 40 -8.90 27.09 1.43
CA THR A 40 -9.50 28.12 2.29
C THR A 40 -9.49 27.66 3.74
N PHE A 41 -9.95 28.49 4.68
CA PHE A 41 -10.10 28.15 6.10
C PHE A 41 -11.55 27.92 6.49
N SER A 42 -11.76 27.05 7.47
CA SER A 42 -13.05 26.93 8.17
C SER A 42 -13.28 28.13 9.09
N GLU A 43 -14.54 28.40 9.41
CA GLU A 43 -14.93 29.44 10.37
C GLU A 43 -14.24 29.25 11.75
N PRO A 44 -14.25 28.05 12.37
CA PRO A 44 -13.54 27.82 13.64
C PRO A 44 -12.03 28.13 13.57
N LEU A 45 -11.39 27.82 12.44
CA LEU A 45 -9.97 28.12 12.27
C LEU A 45 -9.73 29.64 12.15
N ILE A 46 -10.60 30.36 11.43
CA ILE A 46 -10.51 31.82 11.31
C ILE A 46 -10.62 32.47 12.69
N GLU A 47 -11.59 32.04 13.51
CA GLU A 47 -11.79 32.55 14.87
C GLU A 47 -10.54 32.37 15.74
N GLU A 48 -9.91 31.19 15.71
CA GLU A 48 -8.68 30.97 16.48
C GLU A 48 -7.48 31.76 15.92
N LEU A 49 -7.36 31.90 14.60
CA LEU A 49 -6.29 32.71 13.99
C LEU A 49 -6.43 34.21 14.32
N GLN A 50 -7.65 34.71 14.53
CA GLN A 50 -7.88 36.09 14.96
C GLN A 50 -7.27 36.41 16.33
N THR A 51 -7.02 35.37 17.14
CA THR A 51 -6.47 35.53 18.49
C THR A 51 -4.95 35.69 18.53
N LEU A 52 -4.27 35.44 17.40
CA LEU A 52 -2.81 35.44 17.32
C LEU A 52 -2.20 36.83 17.20
N SER A 53 -0.98 36.99 17.71
CA SER A 53 -0.13 38.13 17.37
C SER A 53 0.27 38.11 15.88
N VAL A 54 0.64 39.27 15.34
CA VAL A 54 1.11 39.38 13.94
C VAL A 54 2.30 38.48 13.66
N ASP A 55 3.25 38.38 14.60
CA ASP A 55 4.45 37.57 14.45
C ASP A 55 4.16 36.06 14.48
N ALA A 56 3.30 35.63 15.41
CA ALA A 56 2.86 34.23 15.50
C ALA A 56 2.09 33.83 14.24
N PHE A 57 1.13 34.66 13.80
CA PHE A 57 0.38 34.43 12.58
C PHE A 57 1.27 34.38 11.34
N THR A 58 2.22 35.30 11.21
CA THR A 58 3.14 35.35 10.06
C THR A 58 4.03 34.12 10.01
N SER A 59 4.49 33.63 11.17
CA SER A 59 5.29 32.41 11.27
C SER A 59 4.49 31.17 10.89
N PHE A 60 3.27 31.05 11.41
CA PHE A 60 2.32 30.00 11.05
C PHE A 60 2.03 30.01 9.54
N TYR A 61 1.71 31.17 8.97
CA TYR A 61 1.40 31.33 7.55
C TYR A 61 2.58 30.90 6.65
N LYS A 62 3.81 31.28 6.99
CA LYS A 62 5.00 30.88 6.24
C LYS A 62 5.20 29.36 6.24
N GLU A 63 5.01 28.70 7.39
CA GLU A 63 5.08 27.23 7.48
C GLU A 63 3.95 26.57 6.68
N LEU A 64 2.72 27.06 6.83
CA LEU A 64 1.54 26.56 6.12
C LEU A 64 1.71 26.62 4.61
N VAL A 65 2.03 27.80 4.05
CA VAL A 65 2.19 27.98 2.60
C VAL A 65 3.30 27.09 2.04
N LYS A 66 4.40 26.95 2.78
CA LYS A 66 5.48 26.04 2.37
C LYS A 66 4.94 24.61 2.20
N HIS A 67 4.18 24.11 3.18
CA HIS A 67 3.62 22.77 3.11
C HIS A 67 2.55 22.61 2.03
N LEU A 68 1.69 23.60 1.83
CA LEU A 68 0.68 23.55 0.76
C LEU A 68 1.33 23.55 -0.62
N LYS A 69 2.36 24.38 -0.86
CA LYS A 69 3.16 24.36 -2.09
C LYS A 69 3.86 23.02 -2.32
N GLU A 70 4.35 22.39 -1.27
CA GLU A 70 4.90 21.03 -1.33
C GLU A 70 3.84 19.98 -1.70
N MET A 71 2.62 20.12 -1.17
CA MET A 71 1.50 19.20 -1.42
C MET A 71 0.95 19.29 -2.85
N VAL A 72 0.87 20.49 -3.42
CA VAL A 72 0.33 20.70 -4.78
C VAL A 72 1.42 20.80 -5.85
N GLY A 73 2.70 20.70 -5.47
CA GLY A 73 3.83 20.77 -6.41
C GLY A 73 4.26 22.19 -6.81
N ALA A 74 3.60 23.24 -6.31
CA ALA A 74 3.91 24.64 -6.61
C ALA A 74 5.26 25.15 -6.04
N HIS A 75 6.00 24.30 -5.33
CA HIS A 75 7.38 24.58 -4.88
C HIS A 75 8.42 24.28 -5.96
N ILE A 76 8.05 23.54 -7.02
CA ILE A 76 8.95 23.18 -8.11
C ILE A 76 8.72 24.12 -9.28
N GLN A 77 9.81 24.71 -9.78
CA GLN A 77 9.77 25.47 -11.02
C GLN A 77 10.00 24.52 -12.20
N PHE A 78 8.94 24.28 -12.97
CA PHE A 78 9.00 23.43 -14.16
C PHE A 78 9.36 24.28 -15.38
N THR A 79 10.32 23.81 -16.18
CA THR A 79 10.62 24.38 -17.50
C THR A 79 10.18 23.37 -18.55
N PRO A 80 9.01 23.55 -19.18
CA PRO A 80 8.56 22.64 -20.23
C PRO A 80 9.48 22.73 -21.45
N MET A 81 9.67 21.60 -22.14
CA MET A 81 10.39 21.57 -23.42
C MET A 81 9.68 22.44 -24.47
N TYR A 82 8.34 22.48 -24.43
CA TYR A 82 7.51 23.30 -25.31
C TYR A 82 6.59 24.21 -24.47
N PRO A 83 7.01 25.45 -24.16
CA PRO A 83 6.28 26.35 -23.26
C PRO A 83 4.91 26.80 -23.77
N ASN A 84 4.65 26.74 -25.08
CA ASN A 84 3.35 27.09 -25.65
C ASN A 84 2.55 25.85 -26.07
N PHE A 85 2.76 24.71 -25.39
CA PHE A 85 1.93 23.52 -25.57
C PHE A 85 0.44 23.83 -25.26
N PRO A 86 -0.52 23.33 -26.06
CA PRO A 86 -0.33 22.39 -27.20
C PRO A 86 -0.02 23.03 -28.55
N GLN A 87 -0.35 24.31 -28.75
CA GLN A 87 -0.30 24.97 -30.07
C GLN A 87 1.08 24.89 -30.73
N GLN A 88 2.15 25.16 -29.96
CA GLN A 88 3.53 25.06 -30.47
C GLN A 88 3.86 23.70 -31.09
N MET A 89 3.38 22.61 -30.48
CA MET A 89 3.62 21.26 -30.99
C MET A 89 2.81 20.96 -32.25
N MET A 90 1.61 21.54 -32.34
CA MET A 90 0.74 21.38 -33.51
C MET A 90 1.31 22.10 -34.73
N ASP A 91 1.97 23.24 -34.52
CA ASP A 91 2.53 24.08 -35.59
C ASP A 91 3.89 23.58 -36.10
N LEU A 92 4.65 22.82 -35.29
CA LEU A 92 5.95 22.29 -35.68
C LEU A 92 5.84 21.15 -36.70
N SER A 93 6.81 21.07 -37.61
CA SER A 93 6.91 19.95 -38.54
C SER A 93 7.42 18.69 -37.85
N ASP A 94 7.14 17.51 -38.42
CA ASP A 94 7.67 16.23 -37.89
C ASP A 94 9.21 16.22 -37.85
N ALA A 95 9.86 16.91 -38.80
CA ALA A 95 11.32 17.05 -38.84
C ALA A 95 11.85 17.89 -37.66
N ASP A 96 11.18 19.00 -37.34
CA ASP A 96 11.58 19.86 -36.21
C ASP A 96 11.40 19.13 -34.88
N LEU A 97 10.28 18.41 -34.71
CA LEU A 97 10.03 17.57 -33.53
C LEU A 97 11.12 16.51 -33.36
N TYR A 98 11.48 15.83 -34.46
CA TYR A 98 12.54 14.83 -34.46
C TYR A 98 13.90 15.41 -34.08
N ILE A 99 14.31 16.52 -34.71
CA ILE A 99 15.59 17.18 -34.43
C ILE A 99 15.65 17.68 -32.98
N ASN A 100 14.57 18.30 -32.49
CA ASN A 100 14.48 18.76 -31.10
C ASN A 100 14.66 17.61 -30.12
N ALA A 101 14.00 16.46 -30.37
CA ALA A 101 14.16 15.27 -29.56
C ALA A 101 15.62 14.77 -29.58
N VAL A 102 16.23 14.61 -30.77
CA VAL A 102 17.62 14.15 -30.89
C VAL A 102 18.59 15.05 -30.15
N ILE A 103 18.49 16.38 -30.34
CA ILE A 103 19.36 17.34 -29.65
C ILE A 103 19.16 17.24 -28.14
N HIS A 104 17.91 17.14 -27.67
CA HIS A 104 17.61 17.02 -26.25
C HIS A 104 18.20 15.75 -25.65
N TYR A 105 17.99 14.58 -26.26
CA TYR A 105 18.49 13.31 -25.72
C TYR A 105 20.03 13.22 -25.74
N VAL A 106 20.70 13.91 -26.66
CA VAL A 106 22.17 13.95 -26.73
C VAL A 106 22.78 15.00 -25.79
N THR A 107 22.13 16.16 -25.63
CA THR A 107 22.75 17.34 -24.99
C THR A 107 22.03 17.86 -23.75
N LEU A 108 20.82 17.37 -23.48
CA LEU A 108 19.87 17.87 -22.48
C LEU A 108 19.44 19.33 -22.69
N ARG A 109 19.72 19.92 -23.85
CA ARG A 109 19.28 21.28 -24.19
C ARG A 109 17.79 21.26 -24.53
N LEU A 110 17.09 22.32 -24.13
CA LEU A 110 15.70 22.57 -24.51
C LEU A 110 15.68 23.50 -25.74
N PRO A 111 14.70 23.36 -26.65
CA PRO A 111 14.54 24.30 -27.75
C PRO A 111 14.18 25.68 -27.19
N VAL A 112 14.72 26.73 -27.82
CA VAL A 112 14.47 28.11 -27.40
C VAL A 112 13.23 28.61 -28.13
N SER A 113 12.19 28.95 -27.39
CA SER A 113 10.97 29.55 -27.92
C SER A 113 10.46 30.66 -27.01
N LYS A 114 9.89 31.72 -27.60
CA LYS A 114 9.27 32.81 -26.85
C LYS A 114 8.05 32.28 -26.11
N VAL A 115 7.97 32.51 -24.81
CA VAL A 115 6.80 32.16 -23.99
C VAL A 115 5.68 33.17 -24.30
N GLU A 116 4.51 32.68 -24.69
CA GLU A 116 3.33 33.50 -24.91
C GLU A 116 2.60 33.76 -23.59
N GLU A 117 1.98 34.94 -23.48
CA GLU A 117 1.18 35.32 -22.32
C GLU A 117 -0.15 34.56 -22.36
N ARG A 118 -0.50 33.91 -21.24
CA ARG A 118 -1.72 33.12 -21.13
C ARG A 118 -2.71 33.84 -20.23
N LEU A 119 -3.97 33.84 -20.62
CA LEU A 119 -5.05 34.26 -19.71
C LEU A 119 -5.05 33.34 -18.49
N PRO A 120 -5.30 33.88 -17.28
CA PRO A 120 -5.49 33.06 -16.10
C PRO A 120 -6.69 32.13 -16.31
N LEU A 121 -6.63 30.93 -15.74
CA LEU A 121 -7.79 30.05 -15.67
C LEU A 121 -8.89 30.78 -14.90
N LEU A 122 -10.05 30.95 -15.52
CA LEU A 122 -11.21 31.63 -14.95
C LEU A 122 -12.14 30.68 -14.18
N ASP A 123 -11.77 29.41 -14.07
CA ASP A 123 -12.62 28.37 -13.48
C ASP A 123 -12.87 28.63 -11.99
N SER A 124 -14.12 28.43 -11.57
CA SER A 124 -14.47 28.37 -10.15
C SER A 124 -13.84 27.11 -9.55
N VAL A 125 -12.84 27.30 -8.69
CA VAL A 125 -12.17 26.19 -8.01
C VAL A 125 -12.92 25.87 -6.72
N ASP A 126 -13.38 24.63 -6.57
CA ASP A 126 -13.85 24.12 -5.28
C ASP A 126 -12.67 24.11 -4.29
N LEU A 127 -12.67 25.10 -3.39
CA LEU A 127 -11.59 25.26 -2.42
C LEU A 127 -11.67 24.18 -1.34
N LYS A 128 -10.52 23.57 -1.06
CA LYS A 128 -10.39 22.64 0.06
C LYS A 128 -10.33 23.41 1.37
N VAL A 129 -11.28 23.14 2.25
CA VAL A 129 -11.35 23.76 3.58
C VAL A 129 -10.29 23.13 4.49
N ILE A 130 -9.42 23.98 5.04
CA ILE A 130 -8.50 23.62 6.12
C ILE A 130 -9.20 23.95 7.43
N ASP A 131 -9.35 22.95 8.28
CA ASP A 131 -10.14 23.03 9.50
C ASP A 131 -9.25 23.11 10.77
N LEU A 132 -9.86 23.52 11.88
CA LEU A 132 -9.22 23.51 13.18
C LEU A 132 -9.21 22.06 13.71
N GLY A 133 -8.06 21.62 14.21
CA GLY A 133 -7.90 20.32 14.83
C GLY A 133 -7.42 20.42 16.27
N SER A 134 -7.67 19.36 17.05
CA SER A 134 -7.19 19.19 18.42
C SER A 134 -6.00 18.22 18.51
N GLU A 135 -5.35 18.19 19.67
CA GLU A 135 -4.30 17.20 19.99
C GLU A 135 -4.90 15.79 20.10
N GLU A 136 -6.13 15.68 20.63
CA GLU A 136 -6.88 14.43 20.75
C GLU A 136 -7.17 13.82 19.38
N ASP A 137 -7.64 14.64 18.42
CA ASP A 137 -7.89 14.22 17.05
C ASP A 137 -6.59 13.76 16.37
N PHE A 138 -5.49 14.47 16.59
CA PHE A 138 -4.18 14.09 16.05
C PHE A 138 -3.72 12.74 16.62
N ASN A 139 -3.84 12.54 17.93
CA ASN A 139 -3.50 11.27 18.59
C ASN A 139 -4.39 10.13 18.10
N GLN A 140 -5.69 10.38 17.90
CA GLN A 140 -6.61 9.40 17.34
C GLN A 140 -6.22 9.02 15.90
N MET A 141 -5.84 9.98 15.06
CA MET A 141 -5.35 9.74 13.70
C MET A 141 -4.08 8.86 13.70
N ILE A 142 -3.12 9.14 14.58
CA ILE A 142 -1.91 8.30 14.72
C ILE A 142 -2.26 6.90 15.25
N SER A 143 -3.18 6.80 16.20
CA SER A 143 -3.66 5.51 16.72
C SER A 143 -4.33 4.65 15.63
N GLN A 144 -5.11 5.27 14.74
CA GLN A 144 -5.72 4.60 13.59
C GLN A 144 -4.66 4.09 12.60
N LEU A 145 -3.59 4.86 12.35
CA LEU A 145 -2.46 4.41 11.53
C LEU A 145 -1.76 3.19 12.12
N ILE A 146 -1.50 3.21 13.43
CA ILE A 146 -0.87 2.11 14.16
C ILE A 146 -1.78 0.86 14.11
N SER A 147 -3.08 1.05 14.24
CA SER A 147 -4.11 -0.01 14.27
C SER A 147 -4.46 -0.58 12.89
N ALA A 148 -3.80 -0.11 11.81
CA ALA A 148 -4.10 -0.58 10.46
C ALA A 148 -3.92 -2.10 10.30
N ASN A 149 -4.93 -2.77 9.75
CA ASN A 149 -4.93 -4.21 9.46
C ASN A 149 -4.07 -4.60 8.24
N SER A 150 -3.52 -3.61 7.53
CA SER A 150 -2.63 -3.80 6.39
C SER A 150 -1.33 -3.03 6.58
N SER A 151 -0.33 -3.32 5.76
CA SER A 151 0.93 -2.57 5.76
C SER A 151 0.69 -1.09 5.44
N ILE A 152 1.19 -0.21 6.30
CA ILE A 152 1.15 1.25 6.09
C ILE A 152 2.24 1.71 5.10
N SER A 153 2.04 2.88 4.50
CA SER A 153 2.97 3.46 3.52
C SER A 153 4.28 3.91 4.17
N SER A 154 5.31 4.21 3.37
CA SER A 154 6.57 4.77 3.89
C SER A 154 6.36 6.12 4.56
N THR A 155 5.45 6.95 4.04
CA THR A 155 5.09 8.24 4.63
C THR A 155 4.44 8.06 5.99
N ASP A 156 3.50 7.11 6.11
CA ASP A 156 2.83 6.80 7.38
C ASP A 156 3.84 6.32 8.43
N LYS A 157 4.84 5.53 8.02
CA LYS A 157 5.92 5.10 8.92
C LYS A 157 6.69 6.30 9.48
N THR A 158 7.06 7.25 8.64
CA THR A 158 7.74 8.48 9.06
C THR A 158 6.85 9.32 9.98
N ASP A 159 5.55 9.38 9.73
CA ASP A 159 4.61 10.13 10.57
C ASP A 159 4.48 9.52 11.98
N VAL A 160 4.33 8.19 12.04
CA VAL A 160 4.24 7.45 13.30
C VAL A 160 5.56 7.53 14.07
N GLU A 161 6.70 7.42 13.37
CA GLU A 161 8.02 7.60 13.99
C GLU A 161 8.16 9.01 14.57
N TRP A 162 7.79 10.04 13.81
CA TRP A 162 7.82 11.42 14.28
C TRP A 162 6.96 11.60 15.55
N ALA A 163 5.73 11.07 15.55
CA ALA A 163 4.83 11.14 16.69
C ALA A 163 5.39 10.42 17.93
N ILE A 164 6.00 9.24 17.77
CA ILE A 164 6.63 8.50 18.87
C ILE A 164 7.82 9.27 19.47
N THR A 165 8.64 9.88 18.62
CA THR A 165 9.84 10.62 19.07
C THR A 165 9.48 11.93 19.77
N HIS A 166 8.41 12.61 19.36
CA HIS A 166 8.06 13.96 19.85
C HIS A 166 6.96 13.99 20.91
N THR A 167 6.37 12.84 21.26
CA THR A 167 5.40 12.75 22.35
C THR A 167 6.03 12.11 23.58
N GLU A 168 5.86 12.72 24.75
CA GLU A 168 6.37 12.19 26.01
C GLU A 168 5.66 10.89 26.40
N ASP A 169 4.34 10.97 26.54
CA ASP A 169 3.45 9.85 26.84
C ASP A 169 2.84 9.26 25.55
N VAL A 170 3.40 8.16 25.08
CA VAL A 170 2.92 7.44 23.88
C VAL A 170 1.60 6.69 24.12
N SER A 171 1.15 6.56 25.37
CA SER A 171 -0.10 5.85 25.69
C SER A 171 -1.35 6.57 25.16
N CYS A 172 -1.24 7.86 24.85
CA CYS A 172 -2.33 8.65 24.27
C CYS A 172 -2.72 8.21 22.85
N PHE A 173 -1.85 7.48 22.13
CA PHE A 173 -2.15 6.96 20.78
C PHE A 173 -1.75 5.50 20.55
N LEU A 174 -1.11 4.82 21.51
CA LEU A 174 -0.71 3.42 21.33
C LEU A 174 -1.88 2.47 21.68
N PRO A 175 -2.44 1.71 20.70
CA PRO A 175 -3.50 0.74 20.98
C PRO A 175 -2.96 -0.49 21.72
N ASN A 176 -3.86 -1.20 22.41
CA ASN A 176 -3.53 -2.46 23.09
C ASN A 176 -3.10 -3.59 22.14
N VAL A 177 -3.52 -3.52 20.88
CA VAL A 177 -3.24 -4.54 19.87
C VAL A 177 -2.80 -3.85 18.57
N ILE A 178 -1.69 -4.32 18.01
CA ILE A 178 -1.25 -3.94 16.66
C ILE A 178 -1.47 -5.15 15.74
N PRO A 179 -2.52 -5.15 14.90
CA PRO A 179 -2.95 -6.36 14.20
C PRO A 179 -1.98 -6.80 13.10
N HIS A 180 -1.40 -5.84 12.36
CA HIS A 180 -0.52 -6.14 11.25
C HIS A 180 0.94 -6.34 11.70
N LYS A 181 1.50 -7.53 11.42
CA LYS A 181 2.82 -7.95 11.95
C LYS A 181 4.00 -7.08 11.52
N GLU A 182 3.96 -6.53 10.30
CA GLU A 182 5.03 -5.62 9.84
C GLU A 182 4.94 -4.27 10.53
N ASN A 183 3.72 -3.75 10.72
CA ASN A 183 3.51 -2.47 11.42
C ASN A 183 3.93 -2.62 12.87
N MET A 184 3.46 -3.69 13.53
CA MET A 184 3.84 -4.07 14.89
C MET A 184 5.36 -4.09 15.08
N SER A 185 6.08 -4.81 14.21
CA SER A 185 7.54 -4.93 14.35
C SER A 185 8.26 -3.60 14.15
N PHE A 186 7.81 -2.78 13.20
CA PHE A 186 8.34 -1.43 12.98
C PHE A 186 8.09 -0.53 14.19
N ILE A 187 6.84 -0.43 14.64
CA ILE A 187 6.39 0.48 15.71
C ILE A 187 7.06 0.12 17.03
N ILE A 188 7.08 -1.17 17.40
CA ILE A 188 7.77 -1.62 18.62
C ILE A 188 9.28 -1.41 18.51
N GLY A 189 9.86 -1.57 17.32
CA GLY A 189 11.27 -1.23 17.05
C GLY A 189 11.57 0.25 17.35
N VAL A 190 10.76 1.16 16.81
CA VAL A 190 10.88 2.61 17.05
C VAL A 190 10.71 2.95 18.53
N LEU A 191 9.72 2.36 19.21
CA LEU A 191 9.49 2.56 20.65
C LEU A 191 10.69 2.10 21.50
N LEU A 192 11.29 0.95 21.17
CA LEU A 192 12.47 0.44 21.87
C LEU A 192 13.71 1.31 21.66
N ILE A 193 13.94 1.78 20.42
CA ILE A 193 15.05 2.69 20.08
C ILE A 193 14.93 4.00 20.87
N ASN A 194 13.72 4.56 20.95
CA ASN A 194 13.43 5.81 21.67
C ASN A 194 13.20 5.60 23.19
N ARG A 195 13.37 4.36 23.71
CA ARG A 195 13.16 4.00 25.13
C ARG A 195 11.77 4.36 25.67
N LYS A 196 10.75 4.32 24.82
CA LYS A 196 9.35 4.61 25.13
C LYS A 196 8.54 3.38 25.58
N ILE A 197 9.14 2.20 25.53
CA ILE A 197 8.53 0.95 25.99
C ILE A 197 9.58 0.06 26.66
N SER A 198 9.20 -0.67 27.71
CA SER A 198 10.06 -1.67 28.34
C SER A 198 10.13 -2.96 27.51
N ALA A 199 11.20 -3.73 27.70
CA ALA A 199 11.36 -5.03 27.02
C ALA A 199 10.21 -5.99 27.36
N ASP A 200 9.77 -6.03 28.61
CA ASP A 200 8.69 -6.92 29.06
C ASP A 200 7.33 -6.53 28.46
N ALA A 201 7.06 -5.23 28.32
CA ALA A 201 5.85 -4.76 27.64
C ALA A 201 5.91 -5.06 26.13
N ALA A 202 7.07 -4.87 25.50
CA ALA A 202 7.28 -5.18 24.09
C ALA A 202 7.14 -6.68 23.78
N ALA A 203 7.54 -7.56 24.70
CA ALA A 203 7.51 -9.01 24.50
C ALA A 203 6.11 -9.55 24.16
N LYS A 204 5.05 -8.94 24.70
CA LYS A 204 3.65 -9.35 24.52
C LYS A 204 3.17 -9.32 23.06
N TYR A 205 3.86 -8.58 22.19
CA TYR A 205 3.49 -8.43 20.79
C TYR A 205 4.03 -9.56 19.90
N PHE A 206 5.11 -10.24 20.30
CA PHE A 206 5.80 -11.21 19.45
C PHE A 206 5.35 -12.64 19.79
N LYS A 207 4.80 -13.35 18.80
CA LYS A 207 4.25 -14.71 18.99
C LYS A 207 4.96 -15.78 18.15
N THR A 208 5.64 -15.37 17.07
CA THR A 208 6.26 -16.26 16.09
C THR A 208 7.71 -15.89 15.88
N ALA A 209 8.54 -16.84 15.43
CA ALA A 209 9.94 -16.53 15.17
C ALA A 209 10.06 -15.50 14.04
N THR A 210 9.17 -15.55 13.04
CA THR A 210 9.14 -14.54 11.97
C THR A 210 8.91 -13.13 12.51
N ASP A 211 8.05 -12.95 13.53
CA ASP A 211 7.86 -11.64 14.17
C ASP A 211 9.16 -11.16 14.85
N VAL A 212 9.88 -12.06 15.52
CA VAL A 212 11.18 -11.74 16.14
C VAL A 212 12.23 -11.37 15.07
N LEU A 213 12.24 -12.05 13.92
CA LEU A 213 13.10 -11.67 12.80
C LEU A 213 12.80 -10.25 12.33
N ARG A 214 11.52 -9.90 12.15
CA ARG A 214 11.11 -8.55 11.75
C ARG A 214 11.52 -7.50 12.76
N LEU A 215 11.44 -7.80 14.06
CA LEU A 215 11.95 -6.90 15.10
C LEU A 215 13.46 -6.69 14.98
N ALA A 216 14.24 -7.76 14.82
CA ALA A 216 15.69 -7.64 14.63
C ALA A 216 16.03 -6.81 13.38
N VAL A 217 15.23 -6.94 12.32
CA VAL A 217 15.33 -6.10 11.11
C VAL A 217 14.99 -4.64 11.40
N ALA A 218 13.88 -4.37 12.11
CA ALA A 218 13.48 -3.02 12.49
C ALA A 218 14.56 -2.31 13.33
N LEU A 219 15.12 -3.01 14.33
CA LEU A 219 16.20 -2.51 15.17
C LEU A 219 17.53 -2.30 14.41
N SER A 220 17.63 -2.81 13.18
CA SER A 220 18.75 -2.62 12.27
C SER A 220 18.40 -1.71 11.08
N GLU A 221 17.31 -0.94 11.17
CA GLU A 221 16.85 0.01 10.14
C GLU A 221 16.60 -0.64 8.77
N GLY A 222 16.25 -1.94 8.76
CA GLY A 222 15.96 -2.68 7.55
C GLY A 222 14.48 -2.74 7.18
N ASP A 223 14.20 -3.36 6.03
CA ASP A 223 12.83 -3.57 5.56
C ASP A 223 12.10 -4.69 6.33
N VAL A 224 11.23 -4.30 7.26
CA VAL A 224 10.38 -5.19 8.08
C VAL A 224 9.42 -6.06 7.25
N SER A 225 9.22 -5.76 5.97
CA SER A 225 8.46 -6.60 5.05
C SER A 225 9.18 -7.90 4.71
N LEU A 226 10.49 -7.95 4.99
CA LEU A 226 11.39 -9.04 4.65
C LEU A 226 11.55 -9.21 3.13
N ALA A 227 11.17 -8.24 2.29
CA ALA A 227 11.37 -8.32 0.85
C ALA A 227 12.85 -8.13 0.46
N SER A 228 13.54 -7.15 1.06
CA SER A 228 14.96 -6.90 0.81
C SER A 228 15.88 -7.64 1.79
N SER A 229 17.16 -7.79 1.41
CA SER A 229 18.20 -8.26 2.33
C SER A 229 18.55 -7.19 3.36
N VAL A 230 18.88 -7.62 4.58
CA VAL A 230 19.21 -6.74 5.71
C VAL A 230 20.65 -6.94 6.15
N ARG A 231 21.32 -5.85 6.51
CA ARG A 231 22.57 -5.89 7.27
C ARG A 231 22.23 -5.63 8.74
N PHE A 232 22.26 -6.68 9.56
CA PHE A 232 21.98 -6.54 10.98
C PHE A 232 23.05 -5.70 11.69
N LYS A 233 22.62 -4.84 12.63
CA LYS A 233 23.53 -4.17 13.55
C LYS A 233 24.14 -5.16 14.53
N LYS A 234 25.21 -4.76 15.21
CA LYS A 234 25.71 -5.51 16.37
C LYS A 234 24.77 -5.28 17.54
N PHE A 235 24.16 -6.35 18.05
CA PHE A 235 23.32 -6.29 19.25
C PHE A 235 24.17 -6.37 20.53
N ASN A 236 23.85 -5.54 21.51
CA ASN A 236 24.45 -5.61 22.85
C ASN A 236 23.94 -6.84 23.63
N ARG A 237 24.56 -7.18 24.76
CA ARG A 237 24.20 -8.38 25.55
C ARG A 237 22.74 -8.40 26.00
N ALA A 238 22.16 -7.24 26.33
CA ALA A 238 20.76 -7.15 26.74
C ALA A 238 19.81 -7.39 25.56
N GLU A 239 20.08 -6.79 24.40
CA GLU A 239 19.32 -6.99 23.16
C GLU A 239 19.39 -8.44 22.69
N ARG A 240 20.56 -9.10 22.76
CA ARG A 240 20.71 -10.52 22.41
C ARG A 240 19.84 -11.40 23.30
N ARG A 241 19.93 -11.20 24.62
CA ARG A 241 19.12 -11.93 25.60
C ARG A 241 17.63 -11.71 25.39
N PHE A 242 17.24 -10.49 25.03
CA PHE A 242 15.85 -10.17 24.73
C PHE A 242 15.35 -10.92 23.50
N LEU A 243 16.03 -10.81 22.35
CA LEU A 243 15.64 -11.49 21.12
C LEU A 243 15.64 -13.02 21.26
N LEU A 244 16.64 -13.60 21.93
CA LEU A 244 16.68 -15.04 22.21
C LEU A 244 15.55 -15.46 23.17
N GLY A 245 15.24 -14.62 24.17
CA GLY A 245 14.12 -14.86 25.09
C GLY A 245 12.77 -14.85 24.37
N LEU A 246 12.56 -13.94 23.40
CA LEU A 246 11.34 -13.94 22.57
C LEU A 246 11.24 -15.22 21.74
N LEU A 247 12.36 -15.68 21.16
CA LEU A 247 12.38 -16.93 20.40
C LEU A 247 12.04 -18.13 21.28
N GLU A 248 12.56 -18.19 22.51
CA GLU A 248 12.31 -19.31 23.42
C GLU A 248 10.84 -19.49 23.78
N GLN A 249 10.08 -18.39 23.74
CA GLN A 249 8.64 -18.37 24.01
C GLN A 249 7.79 -18.72 22.78
N CYS A 250 8.38 -18.74 21.58
CA CYS A 250 7.67 -19.10 20.35
C CYS A 250 7.42 -20.62 20.27
N GLY A 251 6.33 -21.01 19.61
CA GLY A 251 5.98 -22.43 19.39
C GLY A 251 6.89 -23.12 18.37
N ASN A 252 6.52 -23.08 17.08
CA ASN A 252 7.22 -23.79 16.01
C ASN A 252 8.42 -23.00 15.43
N ILE A 253 9.42 -22.74 16.27
CA ILE A 253 10.61 -21.91 15.94
C ILE A 253 11.27 -22.39 14.63
N THR A 254 11.59 -23.69 14.54
CA THR A 254 12.38 -24.22 13.42
C THR A 254 11.66 -24.13 12.08
N GLU A 255 10.34 -24.36 12.05
CA GLU A 255 9.52 -24.27 10.83
C GLU A 255 9.53 -22.85 10.27
N ASP A 256 9.30 -21.86 11.12
CA ASP A 256 9.35 -20.44 10.77
C ASP A 256 10.75 -20.04 10.28
N MET A 257 11.79 -20.55 10.95
CA MET A 257 13.17 -20.22 10.62
C MET A 257 13.60 -20.75 9.25
N ILE A 258 13.13 -21.93 8.84
CA ILE A 258 13.46 -22.52 7.53
C ILE A 258 13.05 -21.59 6.38
N ARG A 259 11.90 -20.91 6.48
CA ARG A 259 11.41 -19.96 5.47
C ARG A 259 12.42 -18.87 5.13
N TYR A 260 13.19 -18.43 6.13
CA TYR A 260 14.20 -17.37 5.99
C TYR A 260 15.61 -17.85 6.41
N LYS A 261 15.93 -19.12 6.15
CA LYS A 261 17.11 -19.82 6.67
C LYS A 261 18.41 -19.00 6.63
N LYS A 262 18.76 -18.43 5.47
CA LYS A 262 20.00 -17.65 5.30
C LYS A 262 20.05 -16.42 6.23
N ARG A 263 18.92 -15.75 6.45
CA ARG A 263 18.84 -14.57 7.33
C ARG A 263 18.97 -14.97 8.79
N TRP A 264 18.39 -16.11 9.17
CA TRP A 264 18.55 -16.65 10.51
C TRP A 264 19.99 -17.08 10.79
N ILE A 265 20.66 -17.76 9.86
CA ILE A 265 22.08 -18.10 10.02
C ILE A 265 22.88 -16.83 10.31
N ARG A 266 22.68 -15.77 9.51
CA ARG A 266 23.36 -14.48 9.70
C ARG A 266 23.02 -13.80 11.02
N LEU A 267 21.76 -13.82 11.45
CA LEU A 267 21.35 -13.26 12.74
C LEU A 267 21.93 -14.07 13.90
N GLY A 268 21.98 -15.40 13.79
CA GLY A 268 22.54 -16.30 14.80
C GLY A 268 24.05 -16.12 15.01
N GLU A 269 24.79 -15.70 13.98
CA GLU A 269 26.20 -15.28 14.11
C GLU A 269 26.38 -14.05 15.02
N ILE A 270 25.33 -13.24 15.18
CA ILE A 270 25.35 -12.01 16.00
C ILE A 270 24.72 -12.26 17.38
N LEU A 271 23.69 -13.10 17.45
CA LEU A 271 23.00 -13.40 18.71
C LEU A 271 23.76 -14.38 19.60
N HIS A 272 24.65 -15.20 19.02
CA HIS A 272 25.44 -16.23 19.72
C HIS A 272 24.57 -17.15 20.61
N PRO A 273 23.56 -17.85 20.06
CA PRO A 273 22.62 -18.66 20.85
C PRO A 273 23.29 -19.77 21.68
N ALA A 274 24.45 -20.28 21.25
CA ALA A 274 25.21 -21.30 21.99
C ALA A 274 25.73 -20.80 23.36
N GLU A 275 26.06 -19.51 23.49
CA GLU A 275 26.48 -18.90 24.76
C GLU A 275 25.35 -18.92 25.81
N TYR A 276 24.09 -19.03 25.36
CA TYR A 276 22.90 -18.98 26.20
C TYR A 276 22.10 -20.28 26.20
N HIS A 277 22.68 -21.41 25.77
CA HIS A 277 21.95 -22.68 25.60
C HIS A 277 21.29 -23.19 26.90
N THR A 278 21.88 -22.92 28.06
CA THR A 278 21.28 -23.29 29.37
C THR A 278 20.00 -22.52 29.66
N ARG A 279 19.90 -21.27 29.18
CA ARG A 279 18.75 -20.39 29.39
C ARG A 279 17.72 -20.49 28.27
N PHE A 280 18.18 -20.71 27.04
CA PHE A 280 17.35 -20.74 25.82
C PHE A 280 17.61 -22.03 25.01
N PRO A 281 17.35 -23.22 25.58
CA PRO A 281 17.68 -24.50 24.95
C PRO A 281 16.90 -24.76 23.66
N LYS A 282 15.60 -24.39 23.60
CA LYS A 282 14.79 -24.59 22.38
C LYS A 282 15.31 -23.73 21.23
N THR A 283 15.62 -22.47 21.52
CA THR A 283 16.19 -21.53 20.56
C THR A 283 17.54 -22.01 20.05
N HIS A 284 18.42 -22.43 20.96
CA HIS A 284 19.73 -22.97 20.60
C HIS A 284 19.60 -24.17 19.65
N ARG A 285 18.73 -25.13 19.99
CA ARG A 285 18.47 -26.31 19.16
C ARG A 285 17.94 -25.93 17.77
N ALA A 286 17.04 -24.96 17.67
CA ALA A 286 16.53 -24.50 16.37
C ALA A 286 17.64 -23.93 15.47
N PHE A 287 18.55 -23.11 16.03
CA PHE A 287 19.71 -22.60 15.28
C PHE A 287 20.68 -23.71 14.86
N GLU A 288 20.91 -24.70 15.73
CA GLU A 288 21.75 -25.86 15.41
C GLU A 288 21.18 -26.66 14.23
N MET A 289 19.88 -26.96 14.26
CA MET A 289 19.19 -27.65 13.16
C MET A 289 19.32 -26.89 11.83
N LEU A 290 19.19 -25.57 11.87
CA LEU A 290 19.35 -24.73 10.68
C LEU A 290 20.77 -24.74 10.11
N ARG A 291 21.79 -24.66 10.97
CA ARG A 291 23.21 -24.64 10.57
C ARG A 291 23.66 -25.98 10.02
N ASN A 292 23.22 -27.07 10.63
CA ASN A 292 23.60 -28.43 10.26
C ASN A 292 22.71 -29.04 9.16
N ASN A 293 21.82 -28.26 8.56
CA ASN A 293 20.91 -28.70 7.50
C ASN A 293 20.06 -29.92 7.87
N ILE A 294 19.69 -30.05 9.16
CA ILE A 294 18.87 -31.18 9.63
C ILE A 294 17.49 -31.06 8.99
N LYS A 295 17.04 -32.13 8.32
CA LYS A 295 15.72 -32.17 7.67
C LYS A 295 14.63 -32.09 8.73
N VAL A 296 13.69 -31.16 8.54
CA VAL A 296 12.53 -30.98 9.40
C VAL A 296 11.28 -31.20 8.58
N GLU A 297 10.39 -32.01 9.10
CA GLU A 297 9.06 -32.18 8.52
C GLU A 297 8.22 -30.94 8.82
N THR A 298 7.77 -30.24 7.77
CA THR A 298 6.98 -29.01 7.90
C THR A 298 5.49 -29.30 7.78
N PHE A 299 4.65 -28.39 8.26
CA PHE A 299 3.20 -28.50 8.11
C PHE A 299 2.78 -28.64 6.65
N ASN A 300 3.34 -27.79 5.78
CA ASN A 300 3.11 -27.85 4.34
C ASN A 300 3.60 -29.18 3.74
N GLY A 301 4.73 -29.70 4.21
CA GLY A 301 5.23 -31.02 3.78
C GLY A 301 4.23 -32.14 4.08
N LYS A 302 3.65 -32.15 5.29
CA LYS A 302 2.61 -33.12 5.68
C LYS A 302 1.35 -33.00 4.83
N ILE A 303 0.90 -31.78 4.57
CA ILE A 303 -0.27 -31.53 3.72
C ILE A 303 -0.03 -31.98 2.29
N GLU A 304 1.09 -31.58 1.68
CA GLU A 304 1.39 -31.98 0.29
C GLU A 304 1.52 -33.51 0.18
N ALA A 305 2.13 -34.17 1.17
CA ALA A 305 2.17 -35.63 1.21
C ALA A 305 0.75 -36.25 1.28
N ALA A 306 -0.13 -35.72 2.14
CA ALA A 306 -1.50 -36.19 2.25
C ALA A 306 -2.30 -35.95 0.95
N LEU A 307 -2.16 -34.78 0.32
CA LEU A 307 -2.85 -34.44 -0.93
C LEU A 307 -2.38 -35.31 -2.10
N LEU A 308 -1.07 -35.56 -2.23
CA LEU A 308 -0.50 -36.44 -3.26
C LEU A 308 -1.00 -37.89 -3.11
N ASN A 309 -1.12 -38.37 -1.88
CA ASN A 309 -1.64 -39.70 -1.57
C ASN A 309 -3.18 -39.77 -1.57
N ARG A 310 -3.87 -38.66 -1.89
CA ARG A 310 -5.34 -38.51 -1.81
C ARG A 310 -5.92 -38.85 -0.43
N ASP A 311 -5.14 -38.67 0.63
CA ASP A 311 -5.59 -38.78 2.01
C ASP A 311 -6.28 -37.47 2.44
N ILE A 312 -7.54 -37.34 2.04
CA ILE A 312 -8.37 -36.17 2.32
C ILE A 312 -8.60 -36.00 3.82
N MET A 313 -8.69 -37.11 4.57
CA MET A 313 -8.97 -37.05 6.00
C MET A 313 -7.80 -36.39 6.75
N THR A 314 -6.58 -36.84 6.49
CA THR A 314 -5.38 -36.24 7.09
C THR A 314 -5.18 -34.80 6.64
N ALA A 315 -5.35 -34.51 5.34
CA ALA A 315 -5.24 -33.14 4.83
C ALA A 315 -6.25 -32.18 5.49
N LYS A 316 -7.51 -32.60 5.60
CA LYS A 316 -8.59 -31.83 6.24
C LYS A 316 -8.28 -31.57 7.71
N ASN A 317 -7.91 -32.60 8.48
CA ASN A 317 -7.58 -32.47 9.90
C ASN A 317 -6.40 -31.52 10.16
N LEU A 318 -5.36 -31.58 9.32
CA LEU A 318 -4.24 -30.64 9.39
C LEU A 318 -4.70 -29.21 9.07
N LEU A 319 -5.43 -29.02 7.98
CA LEU A 319 -5.90 -27.70 7.53
C LEU A 319 -6.86 -27.04 8.55
N LYS A 320 -7.64 -27.81 9.32
CA LYS A 320 -8.48 -27.27 10.41
C LYS A 320 -7.68 -26.46 11.43
N THR A 321 -6.41 -26.80 11.65
CA THR A 321 -5.52 -26.07 12.56
C THR A 321 -5.03 -24.73 12.00
N ARG A 322 -5.16 -24.51 10.69
CA ARG A 322 -4.75 -23.27 9.99
C ARG A 322 -5.87 -22.79 9.06
N PRO A 323 -6.91 -22.11 9.57
CA PRO A 323 -8.12 -21.75 8.81
C PRO A 323 -7.84 -20.98 7.51
N GLY A 324 -6.87 -20.06 7.52
CA GLY A 324 -6.48 -19.33 6.31
C GLY A 324 -5.79 -20.18 5.25
N GLU A 325 -5.09 -21.25 5.62
CA GLU A 325 -4.55 -22.22 4.67
C GLU A 325 -5.65 -23.16 4.17
N PHE A 326 -6.60 -23.55 5.04
CA PHE A 326 -7.81 -24.28 4.64
C PHE A 326 -8.56 -23.53 3.54
N ALA A 327 -8.92 -22.26 3.76
CA ALA A 327 -9.64 -21.44 2.79
C ALA A 327 -8.96 -21.43 1.40
N ARG A 328 -7.62 -21.33 1.37
CA ARG A 328 -6.83 -21.33 0.12
C ARG A 328 -6.73 -22.69 -0.56
N ARG A 329 -6.99 -23.78 0.17
CA ARG A 329 -6.95 -25.17 -0.35
C ARG A 329 -8.34 -25.78 -0.53
N LEU A 330 -9.40 -25.05 -0.18
CA LEU A 330 -10.79 -25.54 -0.24
C LEU A 330 -11.17 -26.07 -1.62
N ASP A 331 -10.90 -25.29 -2.67
CA ASP A 331 -11.11 -25.71 -4.07
C ASP A 331 -10.40 -27.04 -4.39
N HIS A 332 -9.13 -27.16 -3.98
CA HIS A 332 -8.35 -28.36 -4.25
C HIS A 332 -8.92 -29.59 -3.54
N LEU A 333 -9.34 -29.45 -2.28
CA LEU A 333 -9.98 -30.53 -1.52
C LEU A 333 -11.27 -31.00 -2.21
N ILE A 334 -12.12 -30.06 -2.61
CA ILE A 334 -13.39 -30.38 -3.30
C ILE A 334 -13.13 -31.14 -4.60
N ARG A 335 -12.15 -30.69 -5.40
CA ARG A 335 -11.78 -31.36 -6.65
C ARG A 335 -11.28 -32.79 -6.44
N LEU A 336 -10.52 -33.05 -5.37
CA LEU A 336 -10.01 -34.39 -5.08
C LEU A 336 -11.13 -35.37 -4.67
N CYS A 337 -12.22 -34.86 -4.09
CA CYS A 337 -13.41 -35.66 -3.75
C CYS A 337 -14.25 -36.07 -4.97
N SER A 338 -13.87 -35.67 -6.20
CA SER A 338 -14.57 -36.00 -7.46
C SER A 338 -16.08 -35.68 -7.41
N ASN A 339 -16.46 -34.62 -6.68
CA ASN A 339 -17.84 -34.21 -6.43
C ASN A 339 -18.74 -35.27 -5.76
N LYS A 340 -18.17 -36.24 -5.02
CA LYS A 340 -18.96 -37.08 -4.11
C LYS A 340 -19.60 -36.19 -3.05
N SER A 341 -20.92 -36.09 -3.06
CA SER A 341 -21.69 -35.15 -2.23
C SER A 341 -21.30 -35.24 -0.76
N THR A 342 -21.29 -36.45 -0.17
CA THR A 342 -21.02 -36.64 1.26
C THR A 342 -19.64 -36.14 1.71
N ASP A 343 -18.57 -36.41 0.96
CA ASP A 343 -17.22 -35.99 1.34
C ASP A 343 -17.05 -34.46 1.23
N VAL A 344 -17.68 -33.86 0.22
CA VAL A 344 -17.68 -32.40 0.06
C VAL A 344 -18.43 -31.74 1.22
N PHE A 345 -19.62 -32.24 1.58
CA PHE A 345 -20.38 -31.72 2.73
C PHE A 345 -19.58 -31.80 4.03
N ASN A 346 -18.89 -32.92 4.27
CA ASN A 346 -18.01 -33.09 5.43
C ASN A 346 -16.82 -32.10 5.45
N ILE A 347 -16.31 -31.70 4.28
CA ILE A 347 -15.27 -30.65 4.18
C ILE A 347 -15.86 -29.27 4.49
N LEU A 348 -17.05 -28.98 3.95
CA LEU A 348 -17.72 -27.69 4.13
C LEU A 348 -18.16 -27.47 5.58
N GLU A 349 -18.67 -28.49 6.25
CA GLU A 349 -19.02 -28.45 7.68
C GLU A 349 -17.79 -28.13 8.55
N ASP A 350 -16.69 -28.85 8.30
CA ASP A 350 -15.43 -28.60 9.01
C ASP A 350 -14.89 -27.20 8.73
N PHE A 351 -15.00 -26.72 7.48
CA PHE A 351 -14.60 -25.37 7.14
C PHE A 351 -15.48 -24.35 7.88
N LEU A 352 -16.80 -24.52 7.86
CA LEU A 352 -17.76 -23.65 8.54
C LEU A 352 -17.41 -23.46 10.02
N SER A 353 -17.04 -24.55 10.70
CA SER A 353 -16.66 -24.53 12.12
C SER A 353 -15.44 -23.63 12.44
N ILE A 354 -14.61 -23.32 11.45
CA ILE A 354 -13.39 -22.51 11.60
C ILE A 354 -13.42 -21.19 10.81
N MET A 355 -14.45 -20.93 10.01
CA MET A 355 -14.54 -19.77 9.12
C MET A 355 -14.44 -18.43 9.87
N GLY A 356 -14.95 -18.37 11.10
CA GLY A 356 -14.86 -17.19 11.96
C GLY A 356 -13.43 -16.71 12.21
N ASN A 357 -12.43 -17.60 12.08
CA ASN A 357 -11.01 -17.32 12.26
C ASN A 357 -10.28 -16.97 10.94
N VAL A 358 -10.97 -17.01 9.79
CA VAL A 358 -10.40 -16.65 8.49
C VAL A 358 -10.46 -15.13 8.31
N SER A 359 -9.37 -14.51 7.90
CA SER A 359 -9.32 -13.05 7.74
C SER A 359 -10.28 -12.55 6.65
N THR A 360 -10.83 -11.34 6.85
CA THR A 360 -11.76 -10.70 5.91
C THR A 360 -11.24 -10.69 4.46
N PRO A 361 -9.97 -10.32 4.17
CA PRO A 361 -9.47 -10.36 2.79
C PRO A 361 -9.51 -11.75 2.16
N VAL A 362 -9.26 -12.81 2.95
CA VAL A 362 -9.27 -14.18 2.44
C VAL A 362 -10.71 -14.64 2.17
N LEU A 363 -11.66 -14.28 3.02
CA LEU A 363 -13.08 -14.57 2.77
C LEU A 363 -13.58 -13.85 1.51
N LEU A 364 -13.23 -12.59 1.30
CA LEU A 364 -13.57 -11.85 0.08
C LEU A 364 -12.93 -12.46 -1.17
N GLN A 365 -11.66 -12.90 -1.08
CA GLN A 365 -10.99 -13.63 -2.16
C GLN A 365 -11.69 -14.96 -2.47
N LEU A 366 -12.12 -15.68 -1.44
CA LEU A 366 -12.83 -16.95 -1.58
C LEU A 366 -14.20 -16.74 -2.23
N THR A 367 -14.94 -15.72 -1.80
CA THR A 367 -16.21 -15.30 -2.42
C THR A 367 -16.03 -14.98 -3.90
N ALA A 368 -15.04 -14.15 -4.25
CA ALA A 368 -14.77 -13.80 -5.65
C ALA A 368 -14.37 -15.03 -6.48
N HIS A 369 -13.50 -15.88 -5.94
CA HIS A 369 -13.07 -17.13 -6.60
C HIS A 369 -14.26 -18.03 -6.91
N PHE A 370 -15.14 -18.31 -5.95
CA PHE A 370 -16.26 -19.22 -6.14
C PHE A 370 -17.42 -18.62 -6.95
N LYS A 371 -17.59 -17.29 -6.97
CA LYS A 371 -18.54 -16.61 -7.89
C LYS A 371 -18.16 -16.81 -9.36
N HIS A 372 -16.86 -16.82 -9.66
CA HIS A 372 -16.32 -16.89 -11.02
C HIS A 372 -15.65 -18.22 -11.34
N ARG A 373 -15.85 -19.25 -10.50
CA ARG A 373 -15.05 -20.48 -10.56
C ARG A 373 -15.24 -21.25 -11.86
N ASN A 374 -16.46 -21.26 -12.38
CA ASN A 374 -16.83 -22.00 -13.58
C ASN A 374 -16.89 -21.10 -14.83
N ASP A 375 -16.46 -19.84 -14.72
CA ASP A 375 -16.39 -18.93 -15.87
C ASP A 375 -15.48 -19.52 -16.95
N LYS A 376 -15.90 -19.39 -18.21
CA LYS A 376 -15.17 -19.91 -19.37
C LYS A 376 -13.96 -19.02 -19.69
N ASN A 377 -12.92 -19.16 -18.88
CA ASN A 377 -11.62 -18.55 -19.11
C ASN A 377 -10.67 -19.60 -19.69
N GLU A 378 -10.07 -19.31 -20.85
CA GLU A 378 -9.10 -20.19 -21.51
C GLU A 378 -7.83 -20.35 -20.66
N PHE A 379 -7.39 -19.28 -19.99
CA PHE A 379 -6.20 -19.25 -19.15
C PHE A 379 -6.51 -18.89 -17.70
N ARG A 380 -5.78 -19.50 -16.77
CA ARG A 380 -5.63 -19.04 -15.39
C ARG A 380 -4.35 -18.24 -15.27
N THR A 381 -4.49 -16.99 -14.88
CA THR A 381 -3.36 -16.05 -14.78
C THR A 381 -2.81 -16.01 -13.37
N PHE A 382 -1.49 -16.14 -13.25
CA PHE A 382 -0.76 -16.06 -11.99
C PHE A 382 0.20 -14.88 -12.02
N PHE A 383 0.31 -14.17 -10.90
CA PHE A 383 1.25 -13.07 -10.72
C PHE A 383 2.31 -13.48 -9.69
N PRO A 384 3.45 -14.06 -10.10
CA PRO A 384 4.50 -14.49 -9.19
C PRO A 384 4.95 -13.32 -8.29
N LYS A 385 4.81 -13.50 -6.97
CA LYS A 385 5.09 -12.46 -5.96
C LYS A 385 4.30 -11.15 -6.21
N GLY A 386 3.13 -11.22 -6.84
CA GLY A 386 2.30 -10.06 -7.18
C GLY A 386 2.83 -9.20 -8.33
N ASN A 387 3.89 -9.63 -9.02
CA ASN A 387 4.47 -8.90 -10.13
C ASN A 387 3.68 -9.18 -11.42
N VAL A 388 3.00 -8.15 -11.94
CA VAL A 388 2.17 -8.25 -13.15
C VAL A 388 2.99 -8.35 -14.43
N ALA A 389 4.18 -7.74 -14.46
CA ALA A 389 5.09 -7.89 -15.59
C ALA A 389 5.62 -9.33 -15.73
N LYS A 390 5.43 -10.16 -14.71
CA LYS A 390 5.74 -11.59 -14.72
C LYS A 390 4.49 -12.46 -14.78
N ALA A 391 3.37 -11.93 -15.28
CA ALA A 391 2.14 -12.70 -15.40
C ALA A 391 2.39 -13.99 -16.19
N ILE A 392 1.93 -15.12 -15.66
CA ILE A 392 2.01 -16.42 -16.31
C ILE A 392 0.58 -16.92 -16.50
N GLY A 393 0.18 -17.14 -17.75
CA GLY A 393 -1.05 -17.84 -18.09
C GLY A 393 -0.80 -19.34 -18.18
N ILE A 394 -1.65 -20.14 -17.54
CA ILE A 394 -1.67 -21.59 -17.69
C ILE A 394 -3.06 -21.97 -18.19
N GLU A 395 -3.14 -22.87 -19.17
CA GLU A 395 -4.41 -23.38 -19.68
C GLU A 395 -5.32 -23.83 -18.52
N ASN A 396 -6.59 -23.45 -18.62
CA ASN A 396 -7.57 -23.74 -17.59
C ASN A 396 -8.16 -25.14 -17.76
N THR A 397 -7.45 -26.14 -17.23
CA THR A 397 -7.86 -27.54 -17.24
C THR A 397 -8.55 -28.00 -15.96
N LEU A 398 -9.05 -27.06 -15.13
CA LEU A 398 -9.67 -27.41 -13.87
C LEU A 398 -11.04 -28.07 -14.09
N PRO A 399 -11.35 -29.18 -13.37
CA PRO A 399 -12.66 -29.79 -13.45
C PRO A 399 -13.74 -28.86 -12.89
N PHE A 400 -14.96 -29.07 -13.40
CA PHE A 400 -16.16 -28.38 -12.96
C PHE A 400 -16.51 -28.71 -11.50
N ILE A 401 -16.95 -27.69 -10.76
CA ILE A 401 -17.52 -27.83 -9.41
C ILE A 401 -18.99 -27.45 -9.50
N SER A 402 -19.90 -28.21 -8.87
CA SER A 402 -21.34 -27.92 -8.91
C SER A 402 -21.63 -26.47 -8.52
N GLU A 403 -22.54 -25.82 -9.26
CA GLU A 403 -22.95 -24.45 -9.00
C GLU A 403 -23.56 -24.30 -7.59
N ASP A 404 -24.30 -25.30 -7.13
CA ASP A 404 -24.85 -25.33 -5.76
C ASP A 404 -23.74 -25.29 -4.68
N ILE A 405 -22.64 -26.00 -4.90
CA ILE A 405 -21.48 -26.00 -3.98
C ILE A 405 -20.83 -24.62 -3.99
N CYS A 406 -20.63 -24.02 -5.18
CA CYS A 406 -20.07 -22.68 -5.31
C CYS A 406 -20.94 -21.63 -4.59
N LEU A 407 -22.26 -21.65 -4.82
CA LEU A 407 -23.22 -20.75 -4.19
C LEU A 407 -23.26 -20.92 -2.66
N MET A 408 -23.19 -22.16 -2.18
CA MET A 408 -23.14 -22.46 -0.75
C MET A 408 -21.89 -21.87 -0.10
N ILE A 409 -20.71 -22.05 -0.69
CA ILE A 409 -19.45 -21.47 -0.17
C ILE A 409 -19.52 -19.94 -0.17
N VAL A 410 -20.04 -19.34 -1.24
CA VAL A 410 -20.23 -17.89 -1.34
C VAL A 410 -21.14 -17.40 -0.21
N LYS A 411 -22.26 -18.06 0.01
CA LYS A 411 -23.21 -17.74 1.08
C LYS A 411 -22.60 -17.86 2.47
N MET A 412 -21.87 -18.95 2.74
CA MET A 412 -21.14 -19.13 4.01
C MET A 412 -20.14 -17.99 4.26
N CYS A 413 -19.42 -17.53 3.23
CA CYS A 413 -18.47 -16.43 3.34
C CYS A 413 -19.19 -15.10 3.63
N GLU A 414 -20.26 -14.80 2.89
CA GLU A 414 -21.06 -13.59 3.07
C GLU A 414 -21.71 -13.53 4.46
N ASP A 415 -22.27 -14.64 4.95
CA ASP A 415 -22.90 -14.69 6.27
C ASP A 415 -21.85 -14.56 7.39
N THR A 416 -20.67 -15.18 7.24
CA THR A 416 -19.55 -15.01 8.18
C THR A 416 -19.10 -13.54 8.24
N LEU A 417 -18.99 -12.87 7.08
CA LEU A 417 -18.63 -11.46 7.03
C LEU A 417 -19.70 -10.55 7.63
N LYS A 418 -20.99 -10.81 7.35
CA LYS A 418 -22.11 -10.08 7.94
C LYS A 418 -22.09 -10.20 9.47
N ASN A 419 -22.00 -11.42 10.00
CA ASN A 419 -21.94 -11.64 11.46
C ASN A 419 -20.78 -10.89 12.09
N ARG A 420 -19.59 -10.95 11.48
CA ARG A 420 -18.40 -10.22 11.95
C ARG A 420 -18.60 -8.71 11.96
N PHE A 421 -19.21 -8.13 10.93
CA PHE A 421 -19.37 -6.68 10.83
C PHE A 421 -20.52 -6.14 11.68
N THR A 422 -21.53 -6.95 12.00
CA THR A 422 -22.60 -6.59 12.94
C THR A 422 -22.08 -6.33 14.36
N GLU A 423 -20.94 -6.92 14.75
CA GLU A 423 -20.31 -6.70 16.05
C GLU A 423 -19.55 -5.37 16.16
N LEU A 424 -19.34 -4.65 15.05
CA LEU A 424 -18.61 -3.39 15.04
C LEU A 424 -19.52 -2.21 15.46
N PRO A 425 -18.94 -1.12 16.01
CA PRO A 425 -19.70 0.09 16.32
C PRO A 425 -20.47 0.61 15.10
N SER A 426 -21.69 1.10 15.34
CA SER A 426 -22.50 1.71 14.28
C SER A 426 -21.77 2.90 13.67
N LEU A 427 -21.76 2.95 12.34
CA LEU A 427 -21.27 4.10 11.57
C LEU A 427 -22.30 5.24 11.50
N GLY A 428 -23.48 5.07 12.12
CA GLY A 428 -24.57 6.05 12.07
C GLY A 428 -25.26 6.10 10.71
N LYS A 429 -25.69 7.29 10.30
CA LYS A 429 -26.29 7.52 8.98
C LYS A 429 -25.18 7.68 7.95
N VAL A 430 -24.93 6.63 7.18
CA VAL A 430 -23.92 6.64 6.11
C VAL A 430 -24.62 6.56 4.76
N PHE A 431 -24.21 7.43 3.83
CA PHE A 431 -24.55 7.31 2.42
C PHE A 431 -23.45 6.50 1.72
N LEU A 432 -23.83 5.41 1.07
CA LEU A 432 -22.92 4.64 0.22
C LEU A 432 -23.12 5.09 -1.22
N ASP A 433 -22.15 5.81 -1.74
CA ASP A 433 -22.17 6.25 -3.14
C ASP A 433 -22.15 5.04 -4.07
N GLU A 434 -23.08 4.98 -5.02
CA GLU A 434 -23.17 3.88 -5.98
C GLU A 434 -21.90 3.73 -6.82
N GLN A 435 -21.13 4.81 -7.03
CA GLN A 435 -19.86 4.77 -7.76
C GLN A 435 -18.83 3.85 -7.08
N LEU A 436 -18.94 3.59 -5.76
CA LEU A 436 -18.04 2.69 -5.04
C LEU A 436 -17.99 1.28 -5.62
N LYS A 437 -19.04 0.82 -6.33
CA LYS A 437 -19.06 -0.47 -7.04
C LYS A 437 -17.95 -0.59 -8.09
N ASN A 438 -17.48 0.54 -8.59
CA ASN A 438 -16.44 0.64 -9.60
C ASN A 438 -15.03 0.76 -9.00
N HIS A 439 -14.90 0.90 -7.67
CA HIS A 439 -13.61 1.00 -7.01
C HIS A 439 -13.17 -0.34 -6.40
N LEU A 440 -11.94 -0.75 -6.69
CA LEU A 440 -11.39 -1.97 -6.11
C LEU A 440 -10.80 -1.71 -4.72
N VAL A 441 -11.10 -2.60 -3.77
CA VAL A 441 -10.52 -2.55 -2.42
C VAL A 441 -9.07 -3.08 -2.48
N PRO A 442 -8.06 -2.27 -2.11
CA PRO A 442 -6.67 -2.71 -2.17
C PRO A 442 -6.34 -3.67 -1.03
N PHE A 443 -5.66 -4.78 -1.33
CA PHE A 443 -5.21 -5.73 -0.32
C PHE A 443 -4.02 -5.24 0.53
N SER A 444 -3.24 -4.27 0.03
CA SER A 444 -2.11 -3.67 0.74
C SER A 444 -1.80 -2.28 0.21
N GLN A 445 -1.22 -1.41 1.06
CA GLN A 445 -0.86 -0.03 0.71
C GLN A 445 0.66 0.21 0.56
N ARG A 446 1.48 -0.84 0.45
CA ARG A 446 2.97 -0.69 0.40
C ARG A 446 3.46 0.14 -0.79
N SER A 447 2.81 -0.04 -1.94
CA SER A 447 3.12 0.64 -3.19
C SER A 447 2.30 1.91 -3.40
N ALA A 448 1.52 2.35 -2.40
CA ALA A 448 0.77 3.59 -2.51
C ALA A 448 1.76 4.77 -2.56
N SER A 449 1.75 5.48 -3.68
CA SER A 449 2.52 6.71 -3.84
C SER A 449 1.92 7.83 -3.00
N LYS A 450 2.76 8.80 -2.62
CA LYS A 450 2.27 10.08 -2.08
C LYS A 450 1.48 10.79 -3.18
N ALA A 451 0.16 10.73 -3.10
CA ALA A 451 -0.75 11.42 -4.00
C ALA A 451 -1.91 12.01 -3.19
N LEU A 452 -2.51 13.09 -3.70
CA LEU A 452 -3.71 13.68 -3.10
C LEU A 452 -4.92 12.75 -3.21
N ARG A 453 -4.95 11.90 -4.25
CA ARG A 453 -5.96 10.86 -4.49
C ARG A 453 -5.25 9.63 -5.04
N THR A 454 -5.51 8.46 -4.45
CA THR A 454 -4.94 7.18 -4.88
C THR A 454 -6.07 6.23 -5.24
N LEU A 455 -6.04 5.67 -6.45
CA LEU A 455 -6.99 4.67 -6.91
C LEU A 455 -6.32 3.30 -6.98
N SER A 456 -7.02 2.27 -6.52
CA SER A 456 -6.55 0.89 -6.68
C SER A 456 -6.57 0.51 -8.16
N ARG A 457 -5.52 -0.15 -8.62
CA ARG A 457 -5.45 -0.68 -9.99
C ARG A 457 -6.69 -1.54 -10.30
N GLY A 458 -7.32 -1.27 -11.45
CA GLY A 458 -8.54 -1.93 -11.92
C GLY A 458 -9.84 -1.25 -11.47
N SER A 459 -9.74 -0.17 -10.69
CA SER A 459 -10.90 0.70 -10.43
C SER A 459 -11.30 1.43 -11.71
N LYS A 460 -12.59 1.65 -11.89
CA LYS A 460 -13.18 2.42 -12.98
C LYS A 460 -13.73 3.72 -12.41
N VAL A 461 -13.61 4.80 -13.15
CA VAL A 461 -14.10 6.12 -12.78
C VAL A 461 -14.77 6.71 -14.02
N ASP A 462 -15.94 7.31 -13.82
CA ASP A 462 -16.63 7.99 -14.91
C ASP A 462 -15.85 9.24 -15.32
N LEU A 463 -15.78 9.48 -16.62
CA LEU A 463 -15.16 10.69 -17.14
C LEU A 463 -16.10 11.87 -16.90
N PRO A 464 -15.61 12.98 -16.31
CA PRO A 464 -16.43 14.18 -16.14
C PRO A 464 -16.79 14.77 -17.51
N GLU A 465 -17.81 15.63 -17.54
CA GLU A 465 -18.14 16.39 -18.74
C GLU A 465 -16.92 17.17 -19.25
N GLY A 466 -16.66 17.07 -20.55
CA GLY A 466 -15.52 17.69 -21.21
C GLY A 466 -15.15 16.98 -22.50
N ASP A 467 -14.35 17.63 -23.33
CA ASP A 467 -13.87 17.11 -24.62
C ASP A 467 -12.38 16.72 -24.58
N THR A 468 -11.70 16.96 -23.45
CA THR A 468 -10.25 16.88 -23.35
C THR A 468 -9.83 16.12 -22.10
N ILE A 469 -9.08 15.03 -22.29
CA ILE A 469 -8.38 14.32 -21.21
C ILE A 469 -6.88 14.63 -21.32
N ARG A 470 -6.27 15.08 -20.22
CA ARG A 470 -4.82 15.34 -20.15
C ARG A 470 -4.15 14.37 -19.20
N PHE A 471 -3.19 13.63 -19.73
CA PHE A 471 -2.36 12.72 -18.95
C PHE A 471 -1.06 13.42 -18.57
N PHE A 472 -0.63 13.22 -17.33
CA PHE A 472 0.62 13.77 -16.81
C PHE A 472 1.48 12.64 -16.28
N LEU A 473 2.75 12.62 -16.69
CA LEU A 473 3.77 11.75 -16.15
C LEU A 473 4.89 12.61 -15.58
N TRP A 474 5.35 12.24 -14.39
CA TRP A 474 6.52 12.84 -13.78
C TRP A 474 7.30 11.76 -13.03
N TRP A 475 8.62 11.93 -12.97
CA TRP A 475 9.49 11.08 -12.18
C TRP A 475 10.64 11.90 -11.61
N LYS A 476 11.31 11.32 -10.62
CA LYS A 476 12.58 11.83 -10.10
C LYS A 476 13.53 10.66 -9.91
N GLU A 477 14.82 10.93 -10.11
CA GLU A 477 15.87 10.01 -9.71
C GLU A 477 15.98 9.97 -8.18
N GLY A 478 16.44 8.85 -7.64
CA GLY A 478 16.59 8.70 -6.19
C GLY A 478 16.99 7.30 -5.79
N TYR A 479 16.56 6.87 -4.61
CA TYR A 479 16.84 5.53 -4.09
C TYR A 479 15.55 4.72 -3.96
N VAL A 480 15.55 3.50 -4.50
CA VAL A 480 14.46 2.53 -4.36
C VAL A 480 15.06 1.25 -3.75
N ASN A 481 14.50 0.79 -2.63
CA ASN A 481 15.01 -0.39 -1.89
C ASN A 481 16.51 -0.33 -1.57
N GLY A 482 17.03 0.87 -1.25
CA GLY A 482 18.45 1.08 -0.93
C GLY A 482 19.39 1.11 -2.12
N GLN A 483 18.89 1.08 -3.36
CA GLN A 483 19.67 1.21 -4.57
C GLN A 483 19.33 2.51 -5.31
N HIS A 484 20.36 3.21 -5.79
CA HIS A 484 20.16 4.39 -6.62
C HIS A 484 19.52 3.99 -7.95
N THR A 485 18.53 4.76 -8.43
CA THR A 485 17.78 4.43 -9.65
C THR A 485 18.58 4.62 -10.92
N GLY A 486 19.70 5.35 -10.82
CA GLY A 486 20.45 5.89 -11.96
C GLY A 486 19.60 6.89 -12.74
N ARG A 487 19.99 7.14 -13.99
CA ARG A 487 19.16 7.87 -14.94
C ARG A 487 17.84 7.12 -15.11
N VAL A 488 16.74 7.82 -14.85
CA VAL A 488 15.39 7.30 -15.07
C VAL A 488 14.82 8.01 -16.29
N ASP A 489 14.33 7.21 -17.23
CA ASP A 489 13.64 7.67 -18.43
C ASP A 489 12.35 6.83 -18.48
N ILE A 490 11.20 7.48 -18.35
CA ILE A 490 9.90 6.81 -18.37
C ILE A 490 9.06 7.49 -19.43
N ASP A 491 8.49 6.69 -20.32
CA ASP A 491 7.60 7.17 -21.35
C ASP A 491 6.14 7.08 -20.93
N LEU A 492 5.38 8.11 -21.27
CA LEU A 492 3.92 8.08 -21.26
C LEU A 492 3.47 7.78 -22.69
N SER A 493 2.89 6.60 -22.89
CA SER A 493 2.33 6.19 -24.16
C SER A 493 0.85 5.86 -24.01
N ALA A 494 0.09 6.10 -25.08
CA ALA A 494 -1.32 5.75 -25.19
C ALA A 494 -1.50 4.83 -26.40
N ALA A 495 -2.14 3.68 -26.22
CA ALA A 495 -2.60 2.83 -27.30
C ALA A 495 -4.13 2.92 -27.42
N MET A 496 -4.63 2.96 -28.64
CA MET A 496 -6.03 3.15 -28.97
C MET A 496 -6.61 1.83 -29.49
N TYR A 497 -7.74 1.42 -28.93
CA TYR A 497 -8.46 0.20 -29.30
C TYR A 497 -9.92 0.53 -29.65
N ASP A 498 -10.52 -0.29 -30.52
CA ASP A 498 -11.97 -0.27 -30.74
C ASP A 498 -12.72 -1.16 -29.74
N GLU A 499 -14.04 -1.24 -29.88
CA GLU A 499 -14.95 -1.96 -28.97
C GLU A 499 -14.65 -3.47 -28.89
N ASP A 500 -14.02 -4.02 -29.92
CA ASP A 500 -13.64 -5.43 -30.03
C ASP A 500 -12.18 -5.68 -29.59
N TRP A 501 -11.58 -4.72 -28.87
CA TRP A 501 -10.19 -4.75 -28.43
C TRP A 501 -9.18 -4.90 -29.58
N GLN A 502 -9.54 -4.49 -30.79
CA GLN A 502 -8.61 -4.47 -31.91
C GLN A 502 -7.77 -3.20 -31.86
N TYR A 503 -6.46 -3.38 -31.98
CA TYR A 503 -5.50 -2.28 -31.99
C TYR A 503 -5.73 -1.35 -33.19
N LYS A 504 -5.80 -0.03 -32.96
CA LYS A 504 -5.99 1.00 -34.00
C LYS A 504 -4.72 1.81 -34.26
N GLU A 505 -4.21 2.45 -33.21
CA GLU A 505 -3.01 3.28 -33.27
C GLU A 505 -2.41 3.40 -31.86
N HIS A 506 -1.26 4.05 -31.73
CA HIS A 506 -0.73 4.50 -30.45
C HIS A 506 -0.04 5.85 -30.60
N VAL A 507 0.06 6.60 -29.50
CA VAL A 507 0.93 7.76 -29.34
C VAL A 507 2.04 7.39 -28.36
N SER A 508 3.30 7.56 -28.78
CA SER A 508 4.50 7.22 -28.02
C SER A 508 5.70 8.08 -28.46
N PHE A 509 6.88 7.87 -27.87
CA PHE A 509 8.12 8.51 -28.34
C PHE A 509 8.46 8.18 -29.80
N THR A 510 7.92 7.09 -30.36
CA THR A 510 8.06 6.72 -31.79
C THR A 510 6.93 7.22 -32.69
N ASN A 511 5.81 7.68 -32.11
CA ASN A 511 4.67 8.25 -32.82
C ASN A 511 4.07 9.40 -32.01
N LEU A 512 4.58 10.62 -32.21
CA LEU A 512 4.34 11.76 -31.31
C LEU A 512 2.91 12.35 -31.38
N ARG A 513 2.14 12.01 -32.41
CA ARG A 513 0.74 12.44 -32.58
C ARG A 513 -0.05 11.38 -33.35
N SER A 514 -1.32 11.26 -33.03
CA SER A 514 -2.23 10.40 -33.78
C SER A 514 -2.56 11.03 -35.13
N LYS A 515 -2.73 10.20 -36.16
CA LYS A 515 -3.23 10.63 -37.49
C LYS A 515 -4.75 10.56 -37.59
N ILE A 516 -5.44 10.06 -36.57
CA ILE A 516 -6.89 9.88 -36.55
C ILE A 516 -7.55 11.15 -36.02
N SER A 517 -8.29 11.86 -36.88
CA SER A 517 -8.92 13.15 -36.55
C SER A 517 -10.19 13.03 -35.71
N LYS A 518 -10.89 11.89 -35.80
CA LYS A 518 -12.08 11.56 -35.00
C LYS A 518 -12.13 10.05 -34.78
N PRO A 519 -11.52 9.58 -33.70
CA PRO A 519 -11.61 8.17 -33.41
C PRO A 519 -13.04 7.81 -32.96
N THR A 520 -13.65 6.78 -33.54
CA THR A 520 -14.46 5.83 -32.76
C THR A 520 -13.50 5.02 -31.90
N ILE A 521 -12.81 5.71 -30.97
CA ILE A 521 -12.03 5.09 -29.90
C ILE A 521 -13.07 4.76 -28.85
N ALA A 522 -13.27 3.48 -28.63
CA ALA A 522 -13.98 3.04 -27.45
C ALA A 522 -13.02 3.03 -26.26
N GLU A 523 -11.73 2.75 -26.46
CA GLU A 523 -10.79 2.51 -25.35
C GLU A 523 -9.36 3.06 -25.58
N ILE A 524 -8.81 3.71 -24.55
CA ILE A 524 -7.41 4.17 -24.49
C ILE A 524 -6.68 3.39 -23.39
N LEU A 525 -5.63 2.69 -23.78
CA LEU A 525 -4.69 1.99 -22.90
C LEU A 525 -3.46 2.86 -22.66
N LEU A 526 -3.24 3.34 -21.44
CA LEU A 526 -1.97 3.95 -21.06
C LEU A 526 -0.96 2.87 -20.68
N LEU A 527 0.21 2.91 -21.31
CA LEU A 527 1.33 2.04 -21.00
C LEU A 527 2.47 2.86 -20.41
N HIS A 528 2.95 2.43 -19.24
CA HIS A 528 4.20 2.90 -18.65
C HIS A 528 5.21 1.76 -18.73
N GLN A 529 6.26 1.90 -19.53
CA GLN A 529 7.31 0.88 -19.65
C GLN A 529 8.66 1.35 -19.11
N ARG A 530 9.30 0.46 -18.36
CA ARG A 530 10.75 0.34 -18.18
C ARG A 530 11.08 -1.15 -18.17
N GLU A 531 12.20 -1.57 -18.73
CA GLU A 531 12.63 -2.99 -18.79
C GLU A 531 12.71 -3.69 -17.41
N HIS A 532 12.71 -2.96 -16.28
CA HIS A 532 12.94 -3.52 -14.94
C HIS A 532 12.03 -3.03 -13.80
N LEU A 533 10.96 -2.28 -14.09
CA LEU A 533 10.00 -1.83 -13.06
C LEU A 533 8.55 -2.12 -13.49
N ASN A 534 7.67 -2.29 -12.50
CA ASN A 534 6.26 -2.61 -12.71
C ASN A 534 5.62 -1.64 -13.71
N SER A 535 5.05 -2.16 -14.79
CA SER A 535 4.21 -1.38 -15.71
C SER A 535 2.88 -1.05 -15.01
N LEU A 536 2.56 0.24 -14.92
CA LEU A 536 1.20 0.70 -14.61
C LEU A 536 0.43 0.77 -15.92
N ILE A 537 -0.71 0.10 -15.94
CA ILE A 537 -1.62 0.07 -17.08
C ILE A 537 -2.94 0.69 -16.60
N SER A 538 -3.38 1.75 -17.28
CA SER A 538 -4.69 2.36 -17.07
C SER A 538 -5.50 2.20 -18.35
N ILE A 539 -6.74 1.74 -18.25
CA ILE A 539 -7.66 1.61 -19.37
C ILE A 539 -8.76 2.65 -19.16
N PHE A 540 -8.95 3.50 -20.16
CA PHE A 540 -10.07 4.45 -20.23
C PHE A 540 -11.03 3.95 -21.28
N ARG A 541 -12.32 3.86 -20.94
CA ARG A 541 -13.37 3.64 -21.92
C ARG A 541 -14.03 4.99 -22.20
N LEU A 542 -13.94 5.45 -23.44
CA LEU A 542 -14.69 6.61 -23.93
C LEU A 542 -16.07 6.07 -24.30
N CYS A 543 -17.10 6.50 -23.56
CA CYS A 543 -18.49 6.17 -23.86
C CYS A 543 -19.10 7.22 -24.78
#